data_AF-A0A961MUE2-F1
#
_entry.id   AF-A0A961MUE2-F1
#
_cell.length_a   1.000
_cell.length_b   1.000
_cell.length_c   1.000
_cell.angle_alpha   90.00
_cell.angle_beta   90.00
_cell.angle_gamma   90.00
#
_symmetry.space_group_name_H-M   'P 1'
#
loop_
_entity.id
_entity.type
_entity.pdbx_description
1 polymer ?
#
loop_
_entity_poly.entity_id
_entity_poly.type
_entity_poly.pdbx_seq_one_letter_code
_entity_poly.pdbx_strand_id
1 'polypeptide(L)'
;MDRGLPGLMPASAQLLPGAISLPEAGPAAQGTGTGFYVGARILVTADHVVGQCDRVALADGTELLPLGADAELDVAAFASPVPVPSWLALAPEAEARLGQRVLAAGFPYYSIVGTSLNLTGGNVSALAGVNDDARFFSFTAPVQPGNSGGPLIDAAGQVTGLVVSRLSEQFIVEE
;
A
#
# COMPACT_ATOMS: atom_id res chain seq x y z
N MET A 1 19.26 -68.15 17.11
CA MET A 1 19.01 -67.16 16.05
C MET A 1 18.46 -65.93 16.78
N ASP A 2 19.31 -65.06 17.35
CA ASP A 2 20.06 -63.97 16.67
C ASP A 2 19.03 -62.92 16.17
N ARG A 3 18.88 -61.66 16.62
CA ARG A 3 19.68 -60.59 17.30
C ARG A 3 18.69 -59.64 18.04
N GLY A 4 18.99 -58.97 19.16
CA GLY A 4 19.71 -57.68 19.31
C GLY A 4 18.94 -56.50 18.64
N LEU A 5 18.62 -55.34 19.22
CA LEU A 5 19.12 -54.52 20.35
C LEU A 5 18.09 -53.37 20.65
N PRO A 6 18.26 -52.59 21.74
CA PRO A 6 17.34 -51.55 22.24
C PRO A 6 17.65 -50.13 21.72
N GLY A 7 16.73 -49.18 21.88
CA GLY A 7 17.02 -47.74 21.76
C GLY A 7 15.91 -46.90 22.42
N LEU A 8 16.16 -46.29 23.60
CA LEU A 8 16.79 -44.98 23.84
C LEU A 8 15.91 -43.78 23.38
N MET A 9 15.20 -43.18 24.33
CA MET A 9 14.97 -41.72 24.39
C MET A 9 16.16 -41.10 25.19
N PRO A 10 16.42 -39.79 25.18
CA PRO A 10 16.03 -38.71 24.26
C PRO A 10 17.27 -37.98 23.69
N ALA A 11 17.10 -37.05 22.76
CA ALA A 11 18.16 -36.08 22.45
C ALA A 11 17.58 -34.68 22.43
N SER A 12 17.77 -33.97 23.55
CA SER A 12 17.73 -32.53 23.65
C SER A 12 18.50 -31.93 22.47
N ALA A 13 17.84 -31.07 21.70
CA ALA A 13 18.50 -30.24 20.70
C ALA A 13 19.49 -29.33 21.44
N GLN A 14 20.76 -29.73 21.46
CA GLN A 14 21.85 -28.92 21.95
C GLN A 14 22.00 -27.74 20.97
N LEU A 15 21.76 -26.53 21.46
CA LEU A 15 22.06 -25.28 20.76
C LEU A 15 23.56 -25.25 20.46
N LEU A 16 23.91 -25.11 19.19
CA LEU A 16 25.30 -24.93 18.76
C LEU A 16 25.83 -23.59 19.27
N PRO A 17 27.00 -23.54 19.95
CA PRO A 17 27.66 -22.29 20.27
C PRO A 17 28.18 -21.65 18.98
N GLY A 18 27.62 -20.49 18.62
CA GLY A 18 27.95 -19.77 17.39
C GLY A 18 26.75 -19.36 16.53
N ALA A 19 25.51 -19.59 16.98
CA ALA A 19 24.34 -19.02 16.33
C ALA A 19 24.42 -17.49 16.39
N ILE A 20 24.73 -16.88 15.23
CA ILE A 20 24.56 -15.46 15.00
C ILE A 20 23.08 -15.18 15.23
N SER A 21 22.76 -14.47 16.32
CA SER A 21 21.42 -13.93 16.52
C SER A 21 21.15 -12.99 15.36
N LEU A 22 20.33 -13.43 14.40
CA LEU A 22 19.75 -12.52 13.43
C LEU A 22 19.01 -11.45 14.23
N PRO A 23 19.12 -10.16 13.87
CA PRO A 23 18.36 -9.13 14.54
C PRO A 23 16.89 -9.56 14.54
N GLU A 24 16.28 -9.53 15.72
CA GLU A 24 14.88 -9.86 15.91
C GLU A 24 14.09 -9.07 14.87
N ALA A 25 13.41 -9.79 13.97
CA ALA A 25 12.57 -9.13 12.97
C ALA A 25 11.63 -8.22 13.76
N GLY A 26 11.69 -6.90 13.47
CA GLY A 26 10.76 -5.95 14.06
C GLY A 26 9.32 -6.43 13.85
N PRO A 27 8.36 -5.94 14.66
CA PRO A 27 6.98 -6.42 14.61
C PRO A 27 6.50 -6.49 13.16
N ALA A 28 6.02 -7.67 12.76
CA ALA A 28 5.60 -7.93 11.39
C ALA A 28 4.55 -6.89 10.98
N ALA A 29 4.75 -6.25 9.83
CA ALA A 29 3.82 -5.25 9.32
C ALA A 29 2.43 -5.89 9.18
N GLN A 30 1.43 -5.31 9.84
CA GLN A 30 0.05 -5.80 9.83
C GLN A 30 -0.68 -5.46 8.51
N GLY A 31 -0.17 -4.49 7.76
CA GLY A 31 -0.66 -4.05 6.46
C GLY A 31 0.46 -3.44 5.62
N THR A 32 0.26 -3.42 4.31
CA THR A 32 1.14 -2.73 3.35
C THR A 32 0.30 -2.07 2.28
N GLY A 33 0.74 -0.91 1.82
CA GLY A 33 0.11 -0.17 0.74
C GLY A 33 1.07 0.83 0.14
N THR A 34 0.54 1.69 -0.72
CA THR A 34 1.29 2.75 -1.37
C THR A 34 0.93 4.09 -0.74
N GLY A 35 1.89 4.98 -0.60
CA GLY A 35 1.66 6.39 -0.31
C GLY A 35 2.56 7.25 -1.17
N PHE A 36 2.23 8.53 -1.31
CA PHE A 36 3.02 9.47 -2.09
C PHE A 36 3.08 10.85 -1.44
N TYR A 37 4.15 11.58 -1.73
CA TYR A 37 4.35 12.92 -1.21
C TYR A 37 3.62 13.95 -2.07
N VAL A 38 2.92 14.88 -1.41
CA VAL A 38 2.24 16.06 -2.01
C VAL A 38 2.86 17.38 -1.54
N GLY A 39 3.94 17.29 -0.77
CA GLY A 39 4.76 18.40 -0.32
C GLY A 39 6.05 17.86 0.27
N ALA A 40 6.97 18.75 0.64
CA ALA A 40 8.27 18.34 1.19
C ALA A 40 8.16 17.40 2.39
N ARG A 41 7.06 17.45 3.16
CA ARG A 41 6.87 16.61 4.35
C ARG A 41 5.52 15.92 4.43
N ILE A 42 4.63 16.13 3.46
CA ILE A 42 3.25 15.63 3.55
C ILE A 42 3.15 14.42 2.65
N LEU A 43 2.85 13.28 3.25
CA LEU A 43 2.55 12.03 2.58
C LEU A 43 1.06 11.73 2.72
N VAL A 44 0.44 11.27 1.64
CA VAL A 44 -0.94 10.80 1.62
C VAL A 44 -1.00 9.33 1.20
N THR A 45 -1.99 8.63 1.72
CA THR A 45 -2.30 7.22 1.41
C THR A 45 -3.80 6.98 1.65
N ALA A 46 -4.26 5.75 1.46
CA ALA A 46 -5.64 5.38 1.76
C ALA A 46 -5.82 5.13 3.27
N ASP A 47 -6.97 5.51 3.82
CA ASP A 47 -7.25 5.34 5.25
C ASP A 47 -7.30 3.87 5.65
N HIS A 48 -7.97 3.01 4.85
CA HIS A 48 -8.04 1.58 5.15
C HIS A 48 -6.67 0.86 5.12
N VAL A 49 -5.67 1.43 4.44
CA VAL A 49 -4.30 0.86 4.42
C VAL A 49 -3.65 1.01 5.80
N VAL A 50 -3.88 2.14 6.46
CA VAL A 50 -3.31 2.43 7.78
C VAL A 50 -4.24 2.01 8.91
N GLY A 51 -5.55 1.96 8.67
CA GLY A 51 -6.56 1.47 9.60
C GLY A 51 -6.39 2.03 11.01
N GLN A 52 -6.32 1.14 12.00
CA GLN A 52 -6.06 1.49 13.41
C GLN A 52 -4.61 1.21 13.82
N CYS A 53 -3.65 1.30 12.89
CA CYS A 53 -2.25 1.05 13.21
C CYS A 53 -1.72 2.11 14.20
N ASP A 54 -1.12 1.66 15.31
CA ASP A 54 -0.44 2.53 16.27
C ASP A 54 0.80 3.22 15.67
N ARG A 55 1.39 2.62 14.63
CA ARG A 55 2.61 3.09 13.98
C ARG A 55 2.54 2.86 12.48
N VAL A 56 2.84 3.90 11.70
CA VAL A 56 3.01 3.84 10.25
C VAL A 56 4.45 4.23 9.92
N ALA A 57 5.12 3.45 9.09
CA ALA A 57 6.49 3.70 8.68
C ALA A 57 6.67 3.43 7.19
N LEU A 58 7.63 4.13 6.58
CA LEU A 58 8.10 3.87 5.23
C LEU A 58 8.90 2.57 5.18
N ALA A 59 9.11 2.08 3.96
CA ALA A 59 9.93 0.90 3.67
C ALA A 59 11.37 0.97 4.23
N ASP A 60 11.93 2.17 4.37
CA ASP A 60 13.26 2.40 4.93
C ASP A 60 13.28 2.49 6.48
N GLY A 61 12.12 2.29 7.12
CA GLY A 61 11.94 2.37 8.57
C GLY A 61 11.62 3.77 9.10
N THR A 62 11.52 4.79 8.24
CA THR A 62 11.14 6.15 8.66
C THR A 62 9.72 6.17 9.20
N GLU A 63 9.55 6.44 10.49
CA GLU A 63 8.24 6.59 11.12
C GLU A 63 7.57 7.90 10.68
N LEU A 64 6.27 7.81 10.40
CA LEU A 64 5.43 8.90 9.97
C LEU A 64 4.52 9.37 11.12
N LEU A 65 4.34 10.68 11.24
CA LEU A 65 3.48 11.28 12.26
C LEU A 65 2.08 11.51 11.68
N PRO A 66 0.99 11.06 12.32
CA PRO A 66 -0.35 11.26 11.80
C PRO A 66 -0.71 12.76 11.77
N LEU A 67 -1.23 13.23 10.64
CA LEU A 67 -1.80 14.57 10.51
C LEU A 67 -3.32 14.55 10.58
N GLY A 68 -3.93 13.47 10.08
CA GLY A 68 -5.38 13.27 10.10
C GLY A 68 -5.80 12.21 9.07
N ALA A 69 -7.05 11.79 9.17
CA ALA A 69 -7.68 10.88 8.22
C ALA A 69 -9.15 11.26 8.01
N ASP A 70 -9.67 10.91 6.85
CA ASP A 70 -11.07 11.04 6.46
C ASP A 70 -11.53 9.67 5.96
N ALA A 71 -12.30 8.98 6.81
CA ALA A 71 -12.83 7.64 6.52
C ALA A 71 -13.93 7.67 5.43
N GLU A 72 -14.56 8.82 5.19
CA GLU A 72 -15.59 8.96 4.16
C GLU A 72 -14.96 9.02 2.76
N LEU A 73 -13.80 9.65 2.63
CA LEU A 73 -13.01 9.73 1.40
C LEU A 73 -11.94 8.62 1.30
N ASP A 74 -11.80 7.80 2.34
CA ASP A 74 -10.77 6.76 2.48
C ASP A 74 -9.35 7.32 2.27
N VAL A 75 -9.06 8.47 2.89
CA VAL A 75 -7.75 9.15 2.77
C VAL A 75 -7.12 9.40 4.13
N ALA A 76 -5.81 9.19 4.24
CA ALA A 76 -5.03 9.52 5.42
C ALA A 76 -3.78 10.32 5.05
N ALA A 77 -3.42 11.27 5.91
CA ALA A 77 -2.27 12.14 5.72
C ALA A 77 -1.31 12.04 6.91
N PHE A 78 -0.02 12.07 6.59
CA PHE A 78 1.06 11.96 7.54
C PHE A 78 2.18 12.98 7.26
N ALA A 79 2.86 13.38 8.32
CA ALA A 79 4.06 14.18 8.27
C ALA A 79 5.30 13.28 8.33
N SER A 80 6.18 13.43 7.35
CA SER A 80 7.53 12.88 7.41
C SER A 80 8.43 13.75 8.28
N PRO A 81 9.21 13.15 9.20
CA PRO A 81 10.16 13.87 10.04
C PRO A 81 11.31 14.48 9.23
N VAL A 82 11.58 13.98 8.01
CA VAL A 82 12.65 14.45 7.12
C VAL A 82 12.03 14.93 5.80
N PRO A 83 12.42 16.12 5.28
CA PRO A 83 11.85 16.60 4.03
C PRO A 83 12.39 15.81 2.84
N VAL A 84 11.53 15.51 1.86
CA VAL A 84 11.91 14.93 0.58
C VAL A 84 12.30 16.01 -0.43
N PRO A 85 13.25 15.72 -1.34
CA PRO A 85 13.71 16.70 -2.34
C PRO A 85 12.69 16.96 -3.46
N SER A 86 11.77 16.01 -3.69
CA SER A 86 10.76 16.07 -4.75
C SER A 86 9.46 15.43 -4.27
N TRP A 87 8.33 15.95 -4.77
CA TRP A 87 6.98 15.44 -4.48
C TRP A 87 6.09 15.63 -5.72
N LEU A 88 4.91 15.00 -5.71
CA LEU A 88 3.95 15.12 -6.80
C LEU A 88 3.10 16.37 -6.61
N ALA A 89 2.89 17.10 -7.72
CA ALA A 89 1.94 18.22 -7.73
C ALA A 89 0.52 17.69 -7.86
N LEU A 90 -0.42 18.30 -7.15
CA LEU A 90 -1.85 18.04 -7.35
C LEU A 90 -2.32 18.76 -8.61
N ALA A 91 -3.21 18.14 -9.36
CA ALA A 91 -3.87 18.80 -10.48
C ALA A 91 -4.66 20.01 -9.95
N PRO A 92 -4.61 21.18 -10.64
CA PRO A 92 -5.32 22.37 -10.19
C PRO A 92 -6.84 22.25 -10.31
N GLU A 93 -7.31 21.37 -11.19
CA GLU A 93 -8.71 21.02 -11.35
C GLU A 93 -8.97 19.72 -10.59
N ALA A 94 -9.88 19.76 -9.63
CA ALA A 94 -10.26 18.59 -8.84
C ALA A 94 -11.17 17.59 -9.60
N GLU A 95 -11.56 17.93 -10.83
CA GLU A 95 -12.54 17.16 -11.59
C GLU A 95 -11.85 16.26 -12.62
N ALA A 96 -11.94 14.95 -12.39
CA ALA A 96 -11.63 13.95 -13.39
C ALA A 96 -12.55 14.13 -14.61
N ARG A 97 -12.01 13.94 -15.82
CA ARG A 97 -12.80 14.00 -17.06
C ARG A 97 -12.99 12.61 -17.65
N LEU A 98 -14.18 12.32 -18.15
CA LEU A 98 -14.47 11.05 -18.81
C LEU A 98 -13.51 10.84 -19.99
N GLY A 99 -12.87 9.67 -20.03
CA GLY A 99 -11.87 9.33 -21.05
C GLY A 99 -10.48 9.94 -20.82
N GLN A 100 -10.26 10.72 -19.77
CA GLN A 100 -8.94 11.22 -19.39
C GLN A 100 -7.97 10.06 -19.15
N ARG A 101 -6.81 10.10 -19.81
CA ARG A 101 -5.75 9.12 -19.58
C ARG A 101 -5.13 9.31 -18.20
N VAL A 102 -4.93 8.18 -17.51
CA VAL A 102 -4.34 8.14 -16.18
C VAL A 102 -3.32 7.01 -16.09
N LEU A 103 -2.30 7.22 -15.25
CA LEU A 103 -1.34 6.22 -14.82
C LEU A 103 -1.54 5.97 -13.33
N ALA A 104 -1.75 4.72 -12.94
CA ALA A 104 -1.69 4.30 -11.54
C ALA A 104 -0.25 3.92 -11.20
N ALA A 105 0.25 4.41 -10.07
CA ALA A 105 1.57 4.09 -9.56
C ALA A 105 1.47 3.46 -8.17
N GLY A 106 2.23 2.40 -7.92
CA GLY A 106 2.28 1.79 -6.60
C GLY A 106 3.23 0.61 -6.47
N PHE A 107 3.22 0.00 -5.29
CA PHE A 107 4.10 -1.11 -4.92
C PHE A 107 3.25 -2.36 -4.60
N PRO A 108 2.74 -3.05 -5.64
CA PRO A 108 1.97 -4.26 -5.43
C PRO A 108 2.85 -5.35 -4.82
N TYR A 109 2.33 -6.06 -3.81
CA TYR A 109 2.99 -7.20 -3.18
C TYR A 109 4.45 -6.92 -2.76
N TYR A 110 4.67 -5.82 -2.02
CA TYR A 110 5.99 -5.43 -1.50
C TYR A 110 6.76 -6.59 -0.84
N SER A 111 6.05 -7.56 -0.24
CA SER A 111 6.63 -8.74 0.41
C SER A 111 6.93 -9.94 -0.50
N ILE A 112 6.46 -9.96 -1.76
CA ILE A 112 6.45 -11.18 -2.60
C ILE A 112 7.02 -10.96 -4.02
N VAL A 113 6.80 -9.80 -4.65
CA VAL A 113 7.07 -9.60 -6.10
C VAL A 113 8.21 -8.61 -6.37
N GLY A 114 8.65 -7.87 -5.35
CA GLY A 114 9.79 -6.94 -5.42
C GLY A 114 9.44 -5.54 -4.93
N THR A 115 10.46 -4.74 -4.63
CA THR A 115 10.34 -3.34 -4.18
C THR A 115 10.22 -2.34 -5.33
N SER A 116 10.02 -2.84 -6.55
CA SER A 116 10.00 -2.02 -7.77
C SER A 116 8.65 -1.34 -7.94
N LEU A 117 8.70 -0.05 -8.32
CA LEU A 117 7.52 0.71 -8.68
C LEU A 117 6.79 0.07 -9.86
N ASN A 118 5.50 -0.19 -9.70
CA ASN A 118 4.61 -0.62 -10.76
C ASN A 118 3.86 0.60 -11.33
N LEU A 119 3.79 0.66 -12.66
CA LEU A 119 3.05 1.68 -13.39
C LEU A 119 2.08 0.99 -14.35
N THR A 120 0.80 1.30 -14.24
CA THR A 120 -0.23 0.79 -15.15
C THR A 120 -1.05 1.93 -15.74
N GLY A 121 -1.39 1.80 -17.01
CA GLY A 121 -2.13 2.83 -17.74
C GLY A 121 -3.58 2.46 -17.98
N GLY A 122 -4.42 3.50 -18.03
CA GLY A 122 -5.83 3.39 -18.36
C GLY A 122 -6.45 4.75 -18.60
N ASN A 123 -7.76 4.82 -18.42
CA ASN A 123 -8.54 6.05 -18.50
C ASN A 123 -9.62 6.10 -17.42
N VAL A 124 -10.12 7.30 -17.15
CA VAL A 124 -11.34 7.52 -16.36
C VAL A 124 -12.53 6.98 -17.15
N SER A 125 -13.21 5.98 -16.60
CA SER A 125 -14.34 5.27 -17.22
C SER A 125 -15.71 5.76 -16.76
N ALA A 126 -15.80 6.34 -15.57
CA ALA A 126 -17.01 6.96 -15.04
C ALA A 126 -16.64 8.09 -14.08
N LEU A 127 -17.51 9.09 -13.97
CA LEU A 127 -17.35 10.24 -13.05
C LEU A 127 -18.01 10.01 -11.68
N ALA A 128 -18.41 8.77 -11.41
CA ALA A 128 -18.95 8.33 -10.14
C ALA A 128 -18.33 6.98 -9.75
N GLY A 129 -18.33 6.71 -8.45
CA GLY A 129 -17.99 5.42 -7.87
C GLY A 129 -19.16 4.44 -7.91
N VAL A 130 -19.07 3.41 -7.04
CA VAL A 130 -20.16 2.47 -6.80
C VAL A 130 -21.38 3.22 -6.25
N ASN A 131 -22.59 2.79 -6.61
CA ASN A 131 -23.85 3.42 -6.18
C ASN A 131 -23.99 4.92 -6.55
N ASP A 132 -23.40 5.34 -7.67
CA ASP A 132 -23.40 6.73 -8.15
C ASP A 132 -22.80 7.74 -7.13
N ASP A 133 -21.87 7.29 -6.29
CA ASP A 133 -21.17 8.18 -5.34
C ASP A 133 -20.25 9.15 -6.09
N ALA A 134 -20.65 10.42 -6.12
CA ALA A 134 -19.95 11.51 -6.80
C ALA A 134 -18.62 11.92 -6.14
N ARG A 135 -18.29 11.39 -4.96
CA ARG A 135 -16.98 11.61 -4.31
C ARG A 135 -15.86 10.85 -5.00
N PHE A 136 -16.20 9.81 -5.76
CA PHE A 136 -15.25 8.92 -6.43
C PHE A 136 -15.46 8.93 -7.94
N PHE A 137 -14.44 8.48 -8.67
CA PHE A 137 -14.54 8.21 -10.10
C PHE A 137 -13.93 6.84 -10.40
N SER A 138 -14.40 6.23 -11.48
CA SER A 138 -13.92 4.90 -11.89
C SER A 138 -12.86 5.02 -12.96
N PHE A 139 -11.92 4.08 -13.01
CA PHE A 139 -10.84 4.04 -13.98
C PHE A 139 -10.52 2.61 -14.42
N THR A 140 -9.79 2.48 -15.54
CA THR A 140 -9.51 1.18 -16.17
C THR A 140 -8.08 0.67 -15.99
N ALA A 141 -7.18 1.48 -15.41
CA ALA A 141 -5.79 1.08 -15.21
C ALA A 141 -5.74 -0.15 -14.29
N PRO A 142 -5.08 -1.25 -14.69
CA PRO A 142 -5.00 -2.44 -13.85
C PRO A 142 -4.37 -2.15 -12.50
N VAL A 143 -5.11 -2.41 -11.41
CA VAL A 143 -4.59 -2.32 -10.04
C VAL A 143 -4.65 -3.68 -9.34
N GLN A 144 -3.64 -3.93 -8.53
CA GLN A 144 -3.47 -5.13 -7.70
C GLN A 144 -3.40 -4.73 -6.21
N PRO A 145 -3.63 -5.68 -5.28
CA PRO A 145 -3.34 -5.49 -3.86
C PRO A 145 -1.96 -4.84 -3.64
N GLY A 146 -1.93 -3.78 -2.83
CA GLY A 146 -0.73 -2.95 -2.58
C GLY A 146 -0.69 -1.62 -3.36
N ASN A 147 -1.51 -1.43 -4.40
CA ASN A 147 -1.64 -0.12 -5.06
C ASN A 147 -2.58 0.85 -4.31
N SER A 148 -3.36 0.37 -3.33
CA SER A 148 -4.19 1.21 -2.48
C SER A 148 -3.35 2.30 -1.80
N GLY A 149 -3.84 3.54 -1.84
CA GLY A 149 -3.16 4.76 -1.43
C GLY A 149 -2.19 5.35 -2.46
N GLY A 150 -2.00 4.70 -3.61
CA GLY A 150 -1.14 5.18 -4.69
C GLY A 150 -1.79 6.30 -5.52
N PRO A 151 -0.98 7.13 -6.21
CA PRO A 151 -1.50 8.22 -7.02
C PRO A 151 -2.02 7.72 -8.37
N LEU A 152 -3.10 8.36 -8.84
CA LEU A 152 -3.47 8.43 -10.26
C LEU A 152 -2.90 9.70 -10.85
N ILE A 153 -2.07 9.57 -11.88
CA ILE A 153 -1.29 10.64 -12.49
C ILE A 153 -1.80 10.90 -13.90
N ASP A 154 -2.04 12.16 -14.25
CA ASP A 154 -2.45 12.57 -15.58
C ASP A 154 -1.28 12.70 -16.57
N ALA A 155 -1.57 13.14 -17.79
CA ALA A 155 -0.56 13.33 -18.82
C ALA A 155 0.41 14.49 -18.54
N ALA A 156 0.09 15.39 -17.61
CA ALA A 156 0.95 16.49 -17.17
C ALA A 156 1.87 16.08 -15.99
N GLY A 157 1.75 14.84 -15.49
CA GLY A 157 2.51 14.38 -14.34
C GLY A 157 1.92 14.86 -13.01
N GLN A 158 0.65 15.30 -13.01
CA GLN A 158 -0.05 15.81 -11.83
C GLN A 158 -1.00 14.74 -11.28
N VAL A 159 -1.19 14.73 -9.96
CA VAL A 159 -2.10 13.81 -9.28
C VAL A 159 -3.53 14.26 -9.52
N THR A 160 -4.32 13.40 -10.16
CA THR A 160 -5.75 13.61 -10.43
C THR A 160 -6.65 12.77 -9.51
N GLY A 161 -6.08 11.86 -8.72
CA GLY A 161 -6.83 11.03 -7.77
C GLY A 161 -5.94 10.11 -6.94
N LEU A 162 -6.55 9.42 -5.98
CA LEU A 162 -5.93 8.43 -5.11
C LEU A 162 -6.64 7.08 -5.30
N VAL A 163 -5.87 6.00 -5.45
CA VAL A 163 -6.42 4.66 -5.60
C VAL A 163 -6.91 4.16 -4.24
N VAL A 164 -8.22 4.05 -4.04
CA VAL A 164 -8.81 3.53 -2.80
C VAL A 164 -9.05 2.02 -2.90
N SER A 165 -9.93 1.61 -3.82
CA SER A 165 -10.45 0.25 -3.91
C SER A 165 -10.52 -0.22 -5.35
N ARG A 166 -10.49 -1.54 -5.52
CA ARG A 166 -10.83 -2.20 -6.79
C ARG A 166 -12.18 -2.87 -6.63
N LEU A 167 -13.10 -2.61 -7.58
CA LEU A 167 -14.28 -3.45 -7.71
C LEU A 167 -13.84 -4.84 -8.19
N SER A 168 -14.00 -5.86 -7.35
CA SER A 168 -13.70 -7.26 -7.67
C SER A 168 -15.00 -8.07 -7.74
N GLU A 169 -14.99 -9.22 -8.42
CA GLU A 169 -16.17 -10.11 -8.52
C GLU A 169 -16.76 -10.50 -7.15
N GLN A 170 -15.95 -10.50 -6.08
CA GLN A 170 -16.42 -10.79 -4.72
C GLN A 170 -17.37 -9.69 -4.19
N PHE A 171 -17.16 -8.43 -4.56
CA PHE A 171 -18.05 -7.32 -4.20
C PHE A 171 -19.40 -7.35 -4.94
N ILE A 172 -19.52 -8.12 -6.02
CA ILE A 172 -20.75 -8.21 -6.84
C ILE A 172 -21.67 -9.34 -6.36
N VAL A 173 -21.15 -10.32 -5.60
CA VAL A 173 -21.88 -11.53 -5.19
C VAL A 173 -22.52 -11.40 -3.79
N GLU A 174 -22.25 -10.32 -3.06
CA GLU A 174 -22.81 -10.03 -1.73
C GLU A 174 -24.05 -9.09 -1.75
N GLU A 175 -24.71 -8.93 -2.89
CA GLU A 175 -26.06 -8.32 -3.00
C GLU A 175 -27.15 -9.38 -3.16
#